data_AF-A0A061N996-F1
#
_entry.id   AF-A0A061N996-F1
#
_cell.length_a   1.000
_cell.length_b   1.000
_cell.length_c   1.000
_cell.angle_alpha   90.00
_cell.angle_beta   90.00
_cell.angle_gamma   90.00
#
_symmetry.space_group_name_H-M   'P 1'
#
loop_
_entity.id
_entity.type
_entity.pdbx_description
1 polymer ?
#
loop_
_entity_poly.entity_id
_entity_poly.type
_entity_poly.pdbx_seq_one_letter_code
_entity_poly.pdbx_strand_id
1 'polypeptide(L)'
;MPPFDDKSFGYSARDYYGTIEEILHTIKDHYLDFTEVWINDLKDKGNKPYNLKKKQVSHMVSIMDSYDQYEFNNNFIEILNDYNEFLTFLTIYDLDYLEDEYSHLDLRMRVKEPQSYVSKLLHYRINKNELGKIPLNKCLNDLLGLRLIVPGFNYNCPEFKGLFESIQNRFKEKGYRVKLNHQCVGDYEAIHIYFDGENNAHFPWELQIWSKEQAKINYDSHALHKQAYTEWAGVYKDIQTSERKGGE
;
A
#
# COMPACT_ATOMS: atom_id res chain seq x y z
N MET A 1 -17.59 19.21 30.16
CA MET A 1 -17.48 17.92 29.45
C MET A 1 -17.89 16.83 30.41
N PRO A 2 -18.96 16.07 30.13
CA PRO A 2 -19.24 14.86 30.90
C PRO A 2 -18.19 13.80 30.54
N PRO A 3 -17.90 12.85 31.46
CA PRO A 3 -16.89 11.83 31.24
C PRO A 3 -17.36 10.83 30.17
N PHE A 4 -16.42 10.40 29.33
CA PHE A 4 -16.62 9.30 28.38
C PHE A 4 -17.04 8.05 29.17
N ASP A 5 -18.28 7.60 28.93
CA ASP A 5 -18.83 6.38 29.47
C ASP A 5 -18.16 5.20 28.74
N ASP A 6 -17.29 4.49 29.46
CA ASP A 6 -16.60 3.27 29.04
C ASP A 6 -17.61 2.12 28.99
N LYS A 7 -18.48 2.15 27.96
CA LYS A 7 -19.24 0.97 27.56
C LYS A 7 -18.42 0.24 26.51
N SER A 8 -17.56 -0.66 26.99
CA SER A 8 -16.99 -1.73 26.20
C SER A 8 -18.13 -2.53 25.56
N PHE A 9 -18.48 -2.21 24.32
CA PHE A 9 -19.22 -3.14 23.46
C PHE A 9 -18.32 -4.37 23.32
N GLY A 10 -18.64 -5.41 24.09
CA GLY A 10 -17.90 -6.66 24.12
C GLY A 10 -18.13 -7.42 22.82
N TYR A 11 -17.44 -7.02 21.76
CA TYR A 11 -17.26 -7.87 20.59
C TYR A 11 -16.43 -9.07 21.01
N SER A 12 -16.94 -10.26 20.74
CA SER A 12 -16.16 -11.47 20.90
C SER A 12 -15.11 -11.54 19.77
N ALA A 13 -13.99 -12.24 19.97
CA ALA A 13 -13.00 -12.47 18.92
C ALA A 13 -13.61 -13.11 17.65
N ARG A 14 -14.77 -13.78 17.79
CA ARG A 14 -15.53 -14.38 16.69
C ARG A 14 -16.28 -13.33 15.85
N ASP A 15 -16.71 -12.23 16.46
CA ASP A 15 -17.45 -11.16 15.77
C ASP A 15 -16.51 -10.37 14.86
N TYR A 16 -15.25 -10.16 15.27
CA TYR A 16 -14.26 -9.44 14.45
C TYR A 16 -13.90 -10.16 13.16
N TYR A 17 -13.92 -11.50 13.11
CA TYR A 17 -13.61 -12.22 11.88
C TYR A 17 -14.70 -12.08 10.81
N GLY A 18 -15.96 -11.99 11.22
CA GLY A 18 -17.06 -11.64 10.31
C GLY A 18 -16.87 -10.24 9.73
N THR A 19 -16.58 -9.26 10.59
CA THR A 19 -16.30 -7.88 10.14
C THR A 19 -15.06 -7.79 9.24
N ILE A 20 -13.99 -8.54 9.53
CA ILE A 20 -12.81 -8.60 8.66
C ILE A 20 -13.17 -9.20 7.30
N GLU A 21 -13.99 -10.25 7.26
CA GLU A 21 -14.49 -10.83 6.01
C GLU A 21 -15.28 -9.81 5.19
N GLU A 22 -16.19 -9.06 5.83
CA GLU A 22 -16.95 -7.98 5.19
C GLU A 22 -16.01 -6.92 4.61
N ILE A 23 -15.06 -6.40 5.40
CA ILE A 23 -14.05 -5.43 4.95
C ILE A 23 -13.26 -5.97 3.74
N LEU A 24 -12.83 -7.23 3.78
CA LEU A 24 -12.10 -7.86 2.69
C LEU A 24 -12.94 -7.94 1.40
N HIS A 25 -14.23 -8.23 1.54
CA HIS A 25 -15.16 -8.25 0.42
C HIS A 25 -15.38 -6.84 -0.16
N THR A 26 -15.63 -5.84 0.70
CA THR A 26 -15.82 -4.45 0.30
C THR A 26 -14.59 -3.88 -0.41
N ILE A 27 -13.40 -4.04 0.17
CA ILE A 27 -12.14 -3.58 -0.48
C ILE A 27 -11.95 -4.29 -1.82
N LYS A 28 -12.25 -5.60 -1.89
CA LYS A 28 -12.12 -6.34 -3.13
C LYS A 28 -13.05 -5.77 -4.20
N ASP A 29 -14.33 -5.56 -3.91
CA ASP A 29 -15.30 -5.05 -4.90
C ASP A 29 -14.86 -3.68 -5.45
N HIS A 30 -14.51 -2.73 -4.57
CA HIS A 30 -13.97 -1.44 -5.01
C HIS A 30 -12.66 -1.55 -5.78
N TYR A 31 -11.77 -2.46 -5.39
CA TYR A 31 -10.51 -2.69 -6.11
C TYR A 31 -10.75 -3.15 -7.56
N LEU A 32 -11.77 -3.97 -7.80
CA LEU A 32 -12.09 -4.46 -9.14
C LEU A 32 -12.65 -3.35 -10.03
N ASP A 33 -13.66 -2.66 -9.52
CA ASP A 33 -14.33 -1.57 -10.25
C ASP A 33 -13.31 -0.48 -10.60
N PHE A 34 -12.51 -0.07 -9.61
CA PHE A 34 -11.44 0.91 -9.80
C PHE A 34 -10.43 0.46 -10.86
N THR A 35 -10.00 -0.80 -10.78
CA THR A 35 -8.98 -1.35 -11.67
C THR A 35 -9.44 -1.41 -13.13
N GLU A 36 -10.71 -1.77 -13.35
CA GLU A 36 -11.30 -1.78 -14.68
C GLU A 36 -11.37 -0.35 -15.27
N VAL A 37 -11.90 0.59 -14.49
CA VAL A 37 -12.04 2.00 -14.89
C VAL A 37 -10.67 2.60 -15.23
N TRP A 38 -9.68 2.44 -14.35
CA TRP A 38 -8.35 3.00 -14.56
C TRP A 38 -7.63 2.40 -15.78
N ILE A 39 -7.75 1.09 -16.02
CA ILE A 39 -7.14 0.46 -17.19
C ILE A 39 -7.75 0.96 -18.50
N ASN A 40 -9.05 1.25 -18.51
CA ASN A 40 -9.72 1.79 -19.69
C ASN A 40 -9.28 3.24 -19.95
N ASP A 41 -9.23 4.11 -18.92
CA ASP A 41 -8.67 5.47 -19.04
C ASP A 41 -7.23 5.46 -19.55
N LEU A 42 -6.40 4.55 -19.03
CA LEU A 42 -5.02 4.39 -19.47
C LEU A 42 -4.94 4.08 -20.98
N LYS A 43 -5.82 3.20 -21.48
CA LYS A 43 -5.86 2.85 -22.91
C LYS A 43 -6.38 4.00 -23.76
N ASP A 44 -7.39 4.73 -23.30
CA ASP A 44 -7.99 5.86 -24.02
C ASP A 44 -7.00 7.01 -24.19
N LYS A 45 -6.10 7.21 -23.21
CA LYS A 45 -4.95 8.11 -23.31
C LYS A 45 -3.82 7.59 -24.21
N GLY A 46 -3.99 6.43 -24.86
CA GLY A 46 -2.99 5.81 -25.73
C GLY A 46 -1.87 5.05 -25.00
N ASN A 47 -1.96 4.92 -23.68
CA ASN A 47 -0.99 4.22 -22.86
C ASN A 47 -1.27 2.71 -22.81
N LYS A 48 -0.23 1.93 -22.50
CA LYS A 48 -0.35 0.49 -22.27
C LYS A 48 0.01 0.17 -20.82
N PRO A 49 -0.74 -0.71 -20.15
CA PRO A 49 -0.39 -1.11 -18.80
C PRO A 49 0.96 -1.83 -18.77
N TYR A 50 1.77 -1.51 -17.76
CA TYR A 50 3.02 -2.21 -17.50
C TYR A 50 2.75 -3.60 -16.92
N ASN A 51 3.52 -4.59 -17.34
CA ASN A 51 3.58 -5.85 -16.60
C ASN A 51 4.44 -5.67 -15.34
N LEU A 52 3.82 -5.34 -14.22
CA LEU A 52 4.45 -4.97 -12.95
C LEU A 52 5.27 -6.10 -12.30
N LYS A 53 5.04 -7.36 -12.70
CA LYS A 53 5.84 -8.50 -12.25
C LYS A 53 7.14 -8.65 -13.05
N LYS A 54 7.12 -8.30 -14.34
CA LYS A 54 8.28 -8.38 -15.24
C LYS A 54 9.11 -7.10 -15.24
N LYS A 55 8.45 -5.94 -15.14
CA LYS A 55 9.12 -4.65 -15.03
C LYS A 55 9.69 -4.51 -13.62
N GLN A 56 10.87 -3.93 -13.56
CA GLN A 56 11.68 -3.81 -12.36
C GLN A 56 11.97 -2.33 -12.12
N VAL A 57 12.32 -1.97 -10.89
CA VAL A 57 12.68 -0.60 -10.52
C VAL A 57 13.83 -0.08 -11.37
N SER A 58 14.83 -0.92 -11.67
CA SER A 58 15.96 -0.59 -12.55
C SER A 58 15.58 -0.21 -13.98
N HIS A 59 14.39 -0.60 -14.46
CA HIS A 59 13.89 -0.17 -15.76
C HIS A 59 13.27 1.23 -15.73
N MET A 60 12.90 1.71 -14.53
CA MET A 60 12.19 2.97 -14.32
C MET A 60 13.10 4.07 -13.78
N VAL A 61 14.25 3.70 -13.20
CA VAL A 61 15.21 4.63 -12.60
C VAL A 61 16.62 4.31 -13.09
N SER A 62 17.18 5.19 -13.90
CA SER A 62 18.57 5.13 -14.37
C SER A 62 19.48 5.90 -13.41
N ILE A 63 20.72 5.41 -13.26
CA ILE A 63 21.79 6.09 -12.53
C ILE A 63 22.69 6.70 -13.60
N MET A 64 22.93 8.00 -13.53
CA MET A 64 23.78 8.70 -14.50
C MET A 64 25.25 8.63 -14.09
N ASP A 65 26.15 8.56 -15.07
CA ASP A 65 27.60 8.41 -14.84
C ASP A 65 28.25 9.68 -14.22
N SER A 66 27.57 10.83 -14.29
CA SER A 66 27.99 12.09 -13.67
C SER A 66 27.23 12.33 -12.37
N TYR A 67 27.95 12.26 -11.24
CA TYR A 67 27.58 12.66 -9.87
C TYR A 67 26.11 12.54 -9.47
N ASP A 68 25.75 11.46 -8.76
CA ASP A 68 24.53 11.30 -7.95
C ASP A 68 23.18 11.75 -8.59
N GLN A 69 23.12 11.82 -9.92
CA GLN A 69 21.91 12.16 -10.66
C GLN A 69 21.12 10.91 -11.06
N TYR A 70 19.80 11.01 -10.91
CA TYR A 70 18.86 9.93 -11.19
C TYR A 70 17.85 10.39 -12.23
N GLU A 71 17.71 9.61 -13.30
CA GLU A 71 16.71 9.85 -14.32
C GLU A 71 15.56 8.86 -14.15
N PHE A 72 14.34 9.39 -14.04
CA PHE A 72 13.13 8.59 -13.97
C PHE A 72 12.50 8.48 -15.35
N ASN A 73 11.88 7.33 -15.63
CA ASN A 73 11.05 7.19 -16.81
C ASN A 73 9.82 8.10 -16.71
N ASN A 74 9.80 9.22 -17.43
CA ASN A 74 8.74 10.23 -17.36
C ASN A 74 7.34 9.65 -17.58
N ASN A 75 7.16 8.82 -18.61
CA ASN A 75 5.89 8.16 -18.90
C ASN A 75 5.38 7.31 -17.73
N PHE A 76 6.28 6.61 -17.03
CA PHE A 76 5.91 5.83 -15.85
C PHE A 76 5.53 6.70 -14.65
N ILE A 77 6.23 7.83 -14.44
CA ILE A 77 5.90 8.78 -13.38
C ILE A 77 4.55 9.46 -13.64
N GLU A 78 4.27 9.84 -14.89
CA GLU A 78 2.96 10.35 -15.30
C GLU A 78 1.86 9.34 -14.99
N ILE A 79 2.04 8.07 -15.37
CA ILE A 79 1.08 6.99 -15.07
C ILE A 79 0.89 6.79 -13.56
N LEU A 80 1.94 6.94 -12.74
CA LEU A 80 1.82 6.87 -11.27
C LEU A 80 1.09 8.07 -10.68
N ASN A 81 1.33 9.28 -11.19
CA ASN A 81 0.62 10.49 -10.78
C ASN A 81 -0.87 10.38 -11.11
N ASP A 82 -1.20 9.98 -12.34
CA ASP A 82 -2.58 9.76 -12.78
C ASP A 82 -3.27 8.69 -11.91
N TYR A 83 -2.61 7.56 -11.64
CA TYR A 83 -3.13 6.53 -10.74
C TYR A 83 -3.38 7.08 -9.32
N ASN A 84 -2.48 7.92 -8.81
CA ASN A 84 -2.59 8.53 -7.49
C ASN A 84 -3.76 9.51 -7.39
N GLU A 85 -4.00 10.29 -8.45
CA GLU A 85 -5.16 11.17 -8.55
C GLU A 85 -6.46 10.36 -8.55
N PHE A 86 -6.54 9.31 -9.36
CA PHE A 86 -7.67 8.37 -9.37
C PHE A 86 -7.94 7.76 -7.98
N LEU A 87 -6.88 7.32 -7.28
CA LEU A 87 -7.01 6.84 -5.91
C LEU A 87 -7.54 7.91 -4.97
N THR A 88 -7.07 9.15 -5.10
CA THR A 88 -7.51 10.26 -4.25
C THR A 88 -9.01 10.50 -4.44
N PHE A 89 -9.49 10.54 -5.69
CA PHE A 89 -10.91 10.63 -6.00
C PHE A 89 -11.70 9.46 -5.38
N LEU A 90 -11.28 8.21 -5.63
CA LEU A 90 -11.91 7.04 -5.02
C LEU A 90 -12.01 7.15 -3.50
N THR A 91 -10.92 7.55 -2.82
CA THR A 91 -10.91 7.64 -1.36
C THR A 91 -11.81 8.72 -0.78
N ILE A 92 -12.08 9.79 -1.54
CA ILE A 92 -12.92 10.91 -1.10
C ILE A 92 -14.39 10.65 -1.40
N TYR A 93 -14.69 10.00 -2.53
CA TYR A 93 -16.07 9.92 -3.02
C TYR A 93 -16.72 8.55 -2.84
N ASP A 94 -15.93 7.47 -2.86
CA ASP A 94 -16.46 6.10 -2.87
C ASP A 94 -16.10 5.31 -1.61
N LEU A 95 -15.09 5.73 -0.85
CA LEU A 95 -14.57 5.00 0.30
C LEU A 95 -14.50 5.83 1.59
N ASP A 96 -14.97 7.08 1.59
CA ASP A 96 -14.87 7.99 2.74
C ASP A 96 -15.62 7.46 3.97
N TYR A 97 -16.74 6.77 3.76
CA TYR A 97 -17.57 6.18 4.81
C TYR A 97 -16.89 5.04 5.57
N LEU A 98 -15.87 4.38 5.01
CA LEU A 98 -15.28 3.18 5.60
C LEU A 98 -14.65 3.44 6.97
N GLU A 99 -13.95 4.57 7.13
CA GLU A 99 -13.31 4.89 8.41
C GLU A 99 -14.34 5.10 9.53
N ASP A 100 -15.49 5.70 9.20
CA ASP A 100 -16.58 5.91 10.14
C ASP A 100 -17.30 4.59 10.48
N GLU A 101 -17.65 3.80 9.46
CA GLU A 101 -18.33 2.52 9.61
C GLU A 101 -17.53 1.53 10.47
N TYR A 102 -16.22 1.46 10.23
CA TYR A 102 -15.31 0.56 10.93
C TYR A 102 -14.46 1.26 12.01
N SER A 103 -14.92 2.41 12.52
CA SER A 103 -14.24 3.20 13.55
C SER A 103 -13.94 2.43 14.84
N HIS A 104 -14.79 1.46 15.19
CA HIS A 104 -14.60 0.56 16.34
C HIS A 104 -13.37 -0.36 16.21
N LEU A 105 -12.82 -0.52 15.01
CA LEU A 105 -11.57 -1.24 14.71
C LEU A 105 -10.44 -0.31 14.26
N ASP A 106 -10.60 1.00 14.43
CA ASP A 106 -9.63 2.03 14.00
C ASP A 106 -9.16 1.78 12.56
N LEU A 107 -10.10 1.52 11.65
CA LEU A 107 -9.82 1.41 10.22
C LEU A 107 -9.36 2.79 9.72
N ARG A 108 -8.19 2.82 9.07
CA ARG A 108 -7.66 4.01 8.43
C ARG A 108 -7.20 3.71 7.03
N MET A 109 -7.44 4.64 6.13
CA MET A 109 -7.06 4.57 4.74
C MET A 109 -6.03 5.66 4.43
N ARG A 110 -5.11 5.35 3.52
CA ARG A 110 -4.08 6.29 3.09
C ARG A 110 -3.70 6.05 1.64
N VAL A 111 -3.85 7.09 0.82
CA VAL A 111 -3.18 7.19 -0.48
C VAL A 111 -1.72 7.58 -0.25
N LYS A 112 -0.80 6.90 -0.93
CA LYS A 112 0.63 7.18 -0.78
C LYS A 112 1.00 8.47 -1.51
N GLU A 113 1.60 9.40 -0.78
CA GLU A 113 2.09 10.67 -1.35
C GLU A 113 3.09 10.48 -2.50
N PRO A 114 3.06 11.33 -3.54
CA PRO A 114 3.97 11.26 -4.67
C PRO A 114 5.46 11.15 -4.32
N GLN A 115 5.91 12.02 -3.42
CA GLN A 115 7.30 12.03 -2.96
C GLN A 115 7.69 10.72 -2.28
N SER A 116 6.74 10.01 -1.66
CA SER A 116 6.99 8.76 -0.95
C SER A 116 7.22 7.59 -1.89
N TYR A 117 6.47 7.46 -2.99
CA TYR A 117 6.74 6.37 -3.94
C TYR A 117 8.00 6.65 -4.78
N VAL A 118 8.30 7.91 -5.11
CA VAL A 118 9.57 8.29 -5.76
C VAL A 118 10.76 7.93 -4.87
N SER A 119 10.70 8.31 -3.59
CA SER A 119 11.74 7.96 -2.61
C SER A 119 11.88 6.45 -2.44
N LYS A 120 10.77 5.69 -2.46
CA LYS A 120 10.80 4.22 -2.38
C LYS A 120 11.47 3.61 -3.62
N LEU A 121 11.16 4.09 -4.82
CA LEU A 121 11.83 3.65 -6.06
C LEU A 121 13.34 3.89 -5.99
N LEU A 122 13.79 5.07 -5.56
CA LEU A 122 15.21 5.35 -5.38
C LEU A 122 15.83 4.41 -4.36
N HIS A 123 15.23 4.26 -3.17
CA HIS A 123 15.76 3.38 -2.14
C HIS A 123 15.98 1.95 -2.64
N TYR A 124 15.03 1.39 -3.40
CA TYR A 124 15.21 0.07 -4.02
C TYR A 124 16.28 0.05 -5.12
N ARG A 125 16.52 1.18 -5.79
CA ARG A 125 17.53 1.30 -6.84
C ARG A 125 18.95 1.38 -6.27
N ILE A 126 19.17 2.13 -5.19
CA ILE A 126 20.52 2.47 -4.71
C ILE A 126 20.91 1.78 -3.39
N ASN A 127 19.96 1.55 -2.48
CA ASN A 127 20.26 1.14 -1.09
C ASN A 127 19.95 -0.32 -0.80
N LYS A 128 19.28 -1.00 -1.73
CA LYS A 128 18.99 -2.43 -1.63
C LYS A 128 20.02 -3.21 -2.43
N ASN A 129 20.42 -4.37 -1.90
CA ASN A 129 21.41 -5.26 -2.52
C ASN A 129 21.00 -5.69 -3.94
N GLU A 130 19.70 -5.69 -4.24
CA GLU A 130 19.14 -6.02 -5.54
C GLU A 130 19.37 -4.92 -6.60
N LEU A 131 19.79 -3.71 -6.21
CA LEU A 131 20.09 -2.58 -7.11
C LEU A 131 18.97 -2.30 -8.13
N GLY A 132 17.73 -2.31 -7.66
CA GLY A 132 16.53 -2.12 -8.48
C GLY A 132 16.07 -3.35 -9.26
N LYS A 133 16.74 -4.51 -9.16
CA LYS A 133 16.30 -5.79 -9.74
C LYS A 133 15.15 -6.45 -8.95
N ILE A 134 14.19 -5.62 -8.55
CA ILE A 134 12.97 -6.03 -7.87
C ILE A 134 11.76 -5.68 -8.75
N PRO A 135 10.76 -6.59 -8.87
CA PRO A 135 9.51 -6.28 -9.57
C PRO A 135 8.79 -5.04 -9.03
N LEU A 136 8.19 -4.26 -9.93
CA LEU A 136 7.45 -3.05 -9.57
C LEU A 136 6.27 -3.35 -8.62
N ASN A 137 5.57 -4.48 -8.81
CA ASN A 137 4.46 -4.84 -7.92
C ASN A 137 4.89 -5.15 -6.48
N LYS A 138 6.17 -5.46 -6.24
CA LYS A 138 6.71 -5.59 -4.87
C LYS A 138 7.13 -4.25 -4.29
N CYS A 139 7.65 -3.35 -5.13
CA CYS A 139 8.05 -2.01 -4.71
C CYS A 139 6.84 -1.09 -4.45
N LEU A 140 5.81 -1.19 -5.28
CA LEU A 140 4.63 -0.31 -5.29
C LEU A 140 3.37 -1.11 -4.92
N ASN A 141 3.46 -1.86 -3.82
CA ASN A 141 2.40 -2.70 -3.27
C ASN A 141 1.44 -1.97 -2.32
N ASP A 142 1.72 -0.71 -2.00
CA ASP A 142 1.09 0.08 -0.95
C ASP A 142 0.77 1.51 -1.43
N LEU A 143 0.38 1.65 -2.70
CA LEU A 143 -0.08 2.94 -3.26
C LEU A 143 -1.40 3.38 -2.63
N LEU A 144 -2.34 2.44 -2.46
CA LEU A 144 -3.43 2.55 -1.50
C LEU A 144 -3.16 1.57 -0.36
N GLY A 145 -3.13 2.09 0.87
CA GLY A 145 -2.95 1.30 2.08
C GLY A 145 -4.11 1.50 3.04
N LEU A 146 -4.65 0.41 3.56
CA LEU A 146 -5.60 0.38 4.65
C LEU A 146 -4.94 -0.25 5.87
N ARG A 147 -5.35 0.18 7.07
CA ARG A 147 -4.89 -0.39 8.33
C ARG A 147 -6.07 -0.58 9.25
N LEU A 148 -6.17 -1.78 9.81
CA LEU A 148 -7.16 -2.17 10.80
C LEU A 148 -6.43 -2.51 12.10
N ILE A 149 -6.91 -2.01 13.24
CA ILE A 149 -6.36 -2.30 14.56
C ILE A 149 -7.41 -3.06 15.38
N VAL A 150 -7.19 -4.36 15.55
CA VAL A 150 -8.17 -5.28 16.12
C VAL A 150 -7.75 -5.67 17.54
N PRO A 151 -8.55 -5.37 18.58
CA PRO A 151 -8.26 -5.79 19.95
C PRO A 151 -8.15 -7.31 20.08
N GLY A 152 -7.12 -7.80 20.77
CA GLY A 152 -6.93 -9.23 21.03
C GLY A 152 -6.72 -10.08 19.78
N PHE A 153 -6.37 -9.48 18.64
CA PHE A 153 -6.15 -10.22 17.40
C PHE A 153 -4.96 -11.18 17.51
N ASN A 154 -5.21 -12.46 17.23
CA ASN A 154 -4.19 -13.49 17.27
C ASN A 154 -3.77 -13.88 15.85
N TYR A 155 -2.56 -13.48 15.46
CA TYR A 155 -1.96 -13.79 14.16
C TYR A 155 -1.88 -15.29 13.84
N ASN A 156 -1.85 -16.13 14.88
CA ASN A 156 -1.75 -17.59 14.75
C ASN A 156 -3.09 -18.32 14.87
N CYS A 157 -4.21 -17.60 14.97
CA CYS A 157 -5.54 -18.17 15.10
C CYS A 157 -5.90 -19.08 13.89
N PRO A 158 -6.16 -20.38 14.10
CA PRO A 158 -6.55 -21.30 13.03
C PRO A 158 -7.85 -20.88 12.33
N GLU A 159 -8.80 -20.31 13.04
CA GLU A 159 -10.09 -19.85 12.51
C GLU A 159 -9.89 -18.72 11.50
N PHE A 160 -9.04 -17.74 11.81
CA PHE A 160 -8.69 -16.67 10.88
C PHE A 160 -7.97 -17.20 9.63
N LYS A 161 -7.04 -18.15 9.80
CA LYS A 161 -6.35 -18.79 8.67
C LYS A 161 -7.33 -19.53 7.77
N GLY A 162 -8.24 -20.32 8.34
CA GLY A 162 -9.28 -21.03 7.58
C GLY A 162 -10.27 -20.10 6.88
N LEU A 163 -10.66 -19.01 7.54
CA LEU A 163 -11.47 -17.94 6.92
C LEU A 163 -10.75 -17.34 5.71
N PHE A 164 -9.49 -16.93 5.88
CA PHE A 164 -8.72 -16.32 4.80
C PHE A 164 -8.51 -17.30 3.63
N GLU A 165 -8.23 -18.57 3.90
CA GLU A 165 -8.13 -19.61 2.87
C GLU A 165 -9.45 -19.75 2.08
N SER A 166 -10.60 -19.70 2.77
CA SER A 166 -11.91 -19.72 2.12
C SER A 166 -12.13 -18.50 1.22
N ILE A 167 -11.84 -17.30 1.73
CA ILE A 167 -11.93 -16.05 0.95
C ILE A 167 -11.01 -16.11 -0.27
N GLN A 168 -9.77 -16.55 -0.09
CA GLN A 168 -8.78 -16.66 -1.16
C GLN A 168 -9.26 -17.61 -2.27
N ASN A 169 -9.86 -18.75 -1.91
CA ASN A 169 -10.42 -19.68 -2.89
C ASN A 169 -11.58 -19.05 -3.66
N ARG A 170 -12.54 -18.40 -2.97
CA ARG A 170 -13.67 -17.72 -3.63
C ARG A 170 -13.23 -16.60 -4.57
N PHE A 171 -12.18 -15.85 -4.20
CA PHE A 171 -11.63 -14.81 -5.06
C PHE A 171 -10.93 -15.40 -6.28
N LYS A 172 -10.20 -16.50 -6.10
CA LYS A 172 -9.51 -17.21 -7.17
C LYS A 172 -10.47 -17.79 -8.20
N GLU A 173 -11.61 -18.34 -7.77
CA GLU A 173 -12.68 -18.82 -8.66
C GLU A 173 -13.23 -17.71 -9.57
N LYS A 174 -13.22 -16.47 -9.09
CA LYS A 174 -13.62 -15.28 -9.85
C LYS A 174 -12.47 -14.67 -10.68
N GLY A 175 -11.30 -15.30 -10.73
CA GLY A 175 -10.13 -14.81 -11.49
C GLY A 175 -9.19 -13.87 -10.72
N TYR A 176 -9.48 -13.60 -9.45
CA TYR A 176 -8.73 -12.63 -8.65
C TYR A 176 -7.76 -13.27 -7.68
N ARG A 177 -6.77 -12.49 -7.23
CA ARG A 177 -5.78 -12.99 -6.28
C ARG A 177 -5.74 -12.09 -5.07
N VAL A 178 -5.84 -12.70 -3.91
CA VAL A 178 -5.50 -12.08 -2.64
C VAL A 178 -4.37 -12.88 -2.00
N LYS A 179 -3.41 -12.20 -1.37
CA LYS A 179 -2.28 -12.86 -0.71
C LYS A 179 -2.13 -12.36 0.70
N LEU A 180 -2.10 -13.28 1.65
CA LEU A 180 -1.74 -13.01 3.02
C LEU A 180 -0.25 -13.20 3.22
N ASN A 181 0.36 -12.29 3.96
CA ASN A 181 1.72 -12.38 4.43
C ASN A 181 1.79 -11.97 5.90
N HIS A 182 2.23 -12.88 6.76
CA HIS A 182 2.50 -12.57 8.17
C HIS A 182 3.90 -12.01 8.28
N GLN A 183 3.98 -10.71 8.56
CA GLN A 183 5.24 -9.99 8.71
C GLN A 183 5.64 -9.98 10.18
N CYS A 184 6.82 -10.52 10.47
CA CYS A 184 7.45 -10.52 11.78
C CYS A 184 8.91 -10.10 11.60
N VAL A 185 9.22 -8.83 11.90
CA VAL A 185 10.54 -8.22 11.70
C VAL A 185 10.93 -7.43 12.94
N GLY A 186 11.85 -7.99 13.74
CA GLY A 186 12.15 -7.43 15.06
C GLY A 186 10.90 -7.46 15.93
N ASP A 187 10.54 -6.32 16.51
CA ASP A 187 9.33 -6.17 17.32
C ASP A 187 8.08 -5.82 16.49
N TYR A 188 8.23 -5.59 15.18
CA TYR A 188 7.10 -5.35 14.29
C TYR A 188 6.40 -6.67 13.95
N GLU A 189 5.08 -6.72 14.19
CA GLU A 189 4.26 -7.87 13.82
C GLU A 189 2.91 -7.42 13.25
N ALA A 190 2.59 -7.90 12.04
CA ALA A 190 1.35 -7.56 11.34
C ALA A 190 0.96 -8.61 10.29
N ILE A 191 -0.32 -8.70 9.97
CA ILE A 191 -0.81 -9.41 8.79
C ILE A 191 -0.98 -8.42 7.65
N HIS A 192 -0.33 -8.68 6.52
CA HIS A 192 -0.46 -7.89 5.30
C HIS A 192 -1.27 -8.70 4.28
N ILE A 193 -2.34 -8.11 3.79
CA ILE A 193 -3.21 -8.69 2.77
C ILE A 193 -3.08 -7.84 1.52
N TYR A 194 -2.60 -8.44 0.44
CA TYR A 194 -2.43 -7.77 -0.86
C TYR A 194 -3.56 -8.18 -1.80
N PHE A 195 -4.28 -7.19 -2.30
CA PHE A 195 -5.28 -7.35 -3.36
C PHE A 195 -4.56 -7.18 -4.70
N ASP A 196 -4.46 -8.28 -5.45
CA ASP A 196 -3.86 -8.32 -6.78
C ASP A 196 -4.97 -8.51 -7.82
N GLY A 197 -4.84 -7.86 -8.98
CA GLY A 197 -5.81 -8.02 -10.06
C GLY A 197 -5.67 -9.37 -10.78
N GLU A 198 -6.47 -9.60 -11.81
CA GLU A 198 -6.48 -10.86 -12.56
C GLU A 198 -5.15 -11.16 -13.24
N ASN A 199 -4.40 -10.11 -13.58
CA ASN A 199 -3.11 -10.20 -14.24
C ASN A 199 -2.07 -9.29 -13.54
N ASN A 200 -0.91 -9.04 -14.16
CA ASN A 200 0.17 -8.26 -13.57
C ASN A 200 0.16 -6.77 -14.01
N ALA A 201 -0.95 -6.27 -14.54
CA ALA A 201 -1.13 -4.89 -15.00
C ALA A 201 -1.58 -3.93 -13.90
N HIS A 202 -1.98 -4.46 -12.74
CA HIS A 202 -2.71 -3.74 -11.72
C HIS A 202 -1.83 -3.55 -10.49
N PHE A 203 -1.73 -2.30 -10.01
CA PHE A 203 -1.02 -1.99 -8.78
C PHE A 203 -1.77 -2.61 -7.60
N PRO A 204 -1.09 -3.36 -6.71
CA PRO A 204 -1.76 -3.95 -5.57
C PRO A 204 -2.22 -2.89 -4.56
N TRP A 205 -3.33 -3.18 -3.88
CA TRP A 205 -3.70 -2.50 -2.64
C TRP A 205 -3.29 -3.34 -1.45
N GLU A 206 -2.94 -2.68 -0.33
CA GLU A 206 -2.52 -3.36 0.90
C GLU A 206 -3.51 -3.08 2.03
N LEU A 207 -3.97 -4.13 2.71
CA LEU A 207 -4.62 -4.04 4.02
C LEU A 207 -3.65 -4.62 5.08
N GLN A 208 -3.37 -3.83 6.10
CA GLN A 208 -2.62 -4.25 7.28
C GLN A 208 -3.59 -4.53 8.43
N ILE A 209 -3.50 -5.69 9.06
CA ILE A 209 -4.23 -6.01 10.29
C ILE A 209 -3.23 -6.11 11.42
N TRP A 210 -3.39 -5.24 12.41
CA TRP A 210 -2.58 -5.16 13.62
C TRP A 210 -3.41 -5.58 14.82
N SER A 211 -2.79 -6.27 15.77
CA SER A 211 -3.32 -6.36 17.13
C SER A 211 -3.21 -5.00 17.82
N LYS A 212 -4.23 -4.62 18.59
CA LYS A 212 -4.21 -3.37 19.38
C LYS A 212 -3.04 -3.33 20.37
N GLU A 213 -2.66 -4.49 20.89
CA GLU A 213 -1.54 -4.66 21.82
C GLU A 213 -0.20 -4.37 21.14
N GLN A 214 -0.06 -4.69 19.85
CA GLN A 214 1.15 -4.40 19.05
C GLN A 214 1.13 -3.04 18.35
N ALA A 215 0.00 -2.32 18.36
CA ALA A 215 -0.17 -1.12 17.56
C ALA A 215 0.90 -0.05 17.82
N LYS A 216 1.20 0.24 19.10
CA LYS A 216 2.22 1.24 19.46
C LYS A 216 3.61 0.87 18.91
N ILE A 217 4.03 -0.37 19.13
CA ILE A 217 5.33 -0.88 18.66
C ILE A 217 5.40 -0.84 17.14
N ASN A 218 4.30 -1.20 16.46
CA ASN A 218 4.20 -1.12 15.01
C ASN A 218 4.29 0.32 14.49
N TYR A 219 3.65 1.28 15.16
CA TYR A 219 3.78 2.71 14.84
C TYR A 219 5.23 3.20 14.99
N ASP A 220 5.88 2.87 16.10
CA ASP A 220 7.27 3.28 16.38
C ASP A 220 8.24 2.66 15.34
N SER A 221 8.10 1.37 15.06
CA SER A 221 8.90 0.66 14.05
C SER A 221 8.69 1.25 12.65
N HIS A 222 7.45 1.56 12.29
CA HIS A 222 7.13 2.17 11.01
C HIS A 222 7.65 3.62 10.90
N ALA A 223 7.69 4.38 12.00
CA ALA A 223 8.29 5.71 12.04
C ALA A 223 9.82 5.66 11.82
N LEU A 224 10.52 4.73 12.48
CA LEU A 224 11.96 4.50 12.27
C LEU A 224 12.26 4.10 10.83
N HIS A 225 11.49 3.18 10.27
CA HIS A 225 11.61 2.79 8.87
C HIS A 225 11.37 3.98 7.93
N LYS A 226 10.38 4.84 8.21
CA LYS A 226 10.11 6.05 7.44
C LYS A 226 11.25 7.06 7.50
N GLN A 227 11.84 7.31 8.67
CA GLN A 227 12.98 8.22 8.82
C GLN A 227 14.14 7.83 7.91
N ALA A 228 14.43 6.53 7.82
CA ALA A 228 15.44 6.01 6.90
C ALA A 228 15.11 6.23 5.40
N TYR A 229 13.86 6.54 5.03
CA TYR A 229 13.50 7.00 3.67
C TYR A 229 13.55 8.53 3.54
N THR A 230 13.12 9.28 4.56
CA THR A 230 13.06 10.76 4.52
C THR A 230 14.43 11.42 4.53
N GLU A 231 15.42 10.83 5.19
CA GLU A 231 16.82 11.31 5.15
C GLU A 231 17.35 11.41 3.70
N TRP A 232 16.89 10.53 2.81
CA TRP A 232 17.24 10.57 1.38
C TRP A 232 16.40 11.54 0.54
N ALA A 233 15.15 11.79 0.93
CA ALA A 233 14.34 12.82 0.28
C ALA A 233 14.93 14.24 0.50
N GLY A 234 15.64 14.44 1.61
CA GLY A 234 16.44 15.66 1.85
C GLY A 234 17.54 15.85 0.81
N VAL A 235 18.28 14.78 0.49
CA VAL A 235 19.31 14.78 -0.58
C VAL A 235 18.70 15.15 -1.93
N TYR A 236 17.48 14.68 -2.23
CA TYR A 236 16.78 15.03 -3.48
C TYR A 236 16.36 16.50 -3.57
N LYS A 237 15.94 17.13 -2.46
CA LYS A 237 15.64 18.58 -2.42
C LYS A 237 16.89 19.42 -2.64
N ASP A 238 18.03 19.00 -2.09
CA ASP A 238 19.28 19.73 -2.27
C ASP A 238 19.77 19.68 -3.72
N ILE A 239 19.57 18.55 -4.41
CA ILE A 239 19.89 18.41 -5.85
C ILE A 239 19.05 19.39 -6.69
N GLN A 240 17.71 19.44 -6.52
CA GLN A 240 16.86 20.37 -7.27
C GLN A 240 17.12 21.86 -6.94
N THR A 241 17.57 22.16 -5.73
CA THR A 241 17.87 23.54 -5.31
C THR A 241 19.24 24.00 -5.83
N SER A 242 20.18 23.07 -6.02
CA SER A 242 21.52 23.35 -6.55
C SER A 242 21.51 23.63 -8.07
N GLU A 243 20.67 22.93 -8.84
CA GLU A 243 20.49 23.19 -10.29
C GLU A 243 19.85 24.54 -10.59
N ARG A 244 19.06 25.10 -9.65
CA ARG A 244 18.50 26.46 -9.77
C ARG A 244 19.50 27.58 -9.46
N LYS A 245 20.61 27.29 -8.77
CA LYS A 245 21.62 28.28 -8.36
C LYS A 245 22.87 28.28 -9.25
N GLY A 246 23.05 27.27 -10.09
CA GLY A 246 24.17 27.18 -11.05
C GLY A 246 23.86 27.74 -12.44
N GLY A 247 22.70 28.37 -12.63
CA GLY A 247 22.23 28.94 -13.90
C GLY A 247 22.04 30.45 -13.89
N GLU A 248 22.68 31.17 -12.96
CA GLU A 248 22.84 32.64 -13.00
C GLU A 248 24.25 33.03 -13.45
#